data_AF-A0AA86TCB4-F1
#
_entry.id   AF-A0AA86TCB4-F1
#
_cell.length_a   1.000
_cell.length_b   1.000
_cell.length_c   1.000
_cell.angle_alpha   90.00
_cell.angle_beta   90.00
_cell.angle_gamma   90.00
#
_symmetry.space_group_name_H-M   'P 1'
#
loop_
_entity.id
_entity.type
_entity.pdbx_description
1 polymer ?
#
loop_
_entity_poly.entity_id
_entity_poly.type
_entity_poly.pdbx_seq_one_letter_code
_entity_poly.pdbx_strand_id
1 'polypeptide(L)'
;MNMSIMRRPRGRPRGSKNKPKSALLMTRDTPNVIESHIIEIPGGTNITKSLIQFARRKERGYCVLSATGNIRNATLQQSLIPDTVMTVEGEMQILSLSGSFLAGATPPDLSVHLAGGKGQVVGGKVVGPLVASGTVIVILGAFCSAAFERLPIEGEEEVSSSNPLYHA
;
A
#
# COMPACT_ATOMS: atom_id res chain seq x y z
N MET A 1 70.89 -47.90 13.31
CA MET A 1 70.01 -47.22 12.33
C MET A 1 68.64 -47.07 12.96
N ASN A 2 68.16 -45.84 13.17
CA ASN A 2 66.73 -45.56 13.27
C ASN A 2 66.49 -44.10 12.90
N MET A 3 65.80 -43.91 11.78
CA MET A 3 65.59 -42.64 11.11
C MET A 3 64.23 -42.10 11.55
N SER A 4 64.19 -41.27 12.59
CA SER A 4 62.93 -40.67 13.06
C SER A 4 62.51 -39.53 12.11
N ILE A 5 61.62 -39.85 11.19
CA ILE A 5 60.98 -38.87 10.30
C ILE A 5 60.05 -37.99 11.17
N MET A 6 60.50 -36.78 11.51
CA MET A 6 59.67 -35.76 12.15
C MET A 6 58.67 -35.21 11.12
N ARG A 7 57.45 -35.76 11.09
CA ARG A 7 56.38 -35.22 10.26
C ARG A 7 55.89 -33.92 10.88
N ARG A 8 56.08 -32.80 10.16
CA ARG A 8 55.46 -31.51 10.52
C ARG A 8 53.94 -31.74 10.65
N PRO A 9 53.30 -31.29 11.74
CA PRO A 9 51.85 -31.38 11.85
C PRO A 9 51.24 -30.48 10.77
N ARG A 10 50.74 -31.09 9.69
CA ARG A 10 49.93 -30.41 8.69
C ARG A 10 48.53 -30.29 9.27
N GLY A 11 48.21 -29.12 9.79
CA GLY A 11 46.89 -28.82 10.32
C GLY A 11 46.90 -27.53 11.13
N ARG A 12 45.72 -26.95 11.25
CA ARG A 12 45.49 -25.73 12.04
C ARG A 12 45.83 -26.00 13.52
N PRO A 13 46.46 -25.06 14.24
CA PRO A 13 46.85 -25.25 15.64
C PRO A 13 45.69 -25.74 16.51
N ARG A 14 45.95 -26.71 17.39
CA ARG A 14 44.97 -27.20 18.37
C ARG A 14 44.55 -26.02 19.26
N GLY A 15 43.31 -25.58 19.09
CA GLY A 15 42.76 -24.43 19.81
C GLY A 15 42.08 -23.38 18.93
N SER A 16 42.20 -23.45 17.60
CA SER A 16 41.50 -22.52 16.72
C SER A 16 39.99 -22.83 16.66
N LYS A 17 39.25 -22.40 17.67
CA LYS A 17 37.80 -22.27 17.57
C LYS A 17 37.53 -21.10 16.63
N ASN A 18 37.33 -21.38 15.34
CA ASN A 18 36.53 -20.47 14.51
C ASN A 18 35.15 -20.45 15.15
N LYS A 19 34.92 -19.52 16.08
CA LYS A 19 33.56 -19.09 16.34
C LYS A 19 33.08 -18.58 14.99
N PRO A 20 32.02 -19.17 14.38
CA PRO A 20 31.43 -18.53 13.22
C PRO A 20 31.15 -17.09 13.65
N LYS A 21 31.67 -16.11 12.90
CA LYS A 21 31.30 -14.71 13.13
C LYS A 21 29.78 -14.75 13.18
N SER A 22 29.19 -14.34 14.31
CA SER A 22 27.75 -14.19 14.40
C SER A 22 27.37 -13.35 13.20
N ALA A 23 26.59 -13.91 12.27
CA ALA A 23 26.11 -13.14 11.15
C ALA A 23 25.39 -11.94 11.78
N LEU A 24 25.96 -10.75 11.61
CA LEU A 24 25.25 -9.54 11.95
C LEU A 24 24.11 -9.51 10.94
N LEU A 25 22.95 -10.01 11.35
CA LEU A 25 21.72 -9.89 10.60
C LEU A 25 21.32 -8.42 10.74
N MET A 26 22.03 -7.59 9.96
CA MET A 26 21.79 -6.17 9.84
C MET A 26 20.59 -6.04 8.91
N THR A 27 19.40 -6.35 9.45
CA THR A 27 18.16 -5.75 8.97
C THR A 27 18.32 -4.27 9.23
N ARG A 28 18.99 -3.58 8.30
CA ARG A 28 18.86 -2.13 8.19
C ARG A 28 17.40 -1.94 7.89
N ASP A 29 16.63 -1.48 8.86
CA ASP A 29 15.37 -0.81 8.61
C ASP A 29 15.73 0.39 7.73
N THR A 30 15.77 0.17 6.41
CA THR A 30 15.96 1.27 5.50
C THR A 30 14.63 2.02 5.47
N PRO A 31 14.64 3.36 5.56
CA PRO A 31 13.41 4.16 5.62
C PRO A 31 12.49 3.96 4.40
N ASN A 32 12.96 3.23 3.39
CA ASN A 32 12.32 2.97 2.11
C ASN A 32 11.84 1.51 1.95
N VAL A 33 11.91 0.67 2.99
CA VAL A 33 11.31 -0.67 2.93
C VAL A 33 9.79 -0.55 2.95
N ILE A 34 9.14 -1.19 1.98
CA ILE A 34 7.69 -1.33 1.93
C ILE A 34 7.29 -2.49 2.85
N GLU A 35 6.56 -2.19 3.92
CA GLU A 35 6.04 -3.20 4.84
C GLU A 35 4.66 -3.68 4.37
N SER A 36 4.51 -4.99 4.15
CA SER A 36 3.24 -5.56 3.74
C SER A 36 2.30 -5.78 4.92
N HIS A 37 1.02 -5.50 4.71
CA HIS A 37 -0.03 -5.70 5.70
C HIS A 37 -1.19 -6.48 5.08
N ILE A 38 -1.65 -7.53 5.74
CA ILE A 38 -2.87 -8.26 5.37
C ILE A 38 -3.98 -7.80 6.29
N ILE A 39 -5.03 -7.22 5.72
CA ILE A 39 -6.16 -6.65 6.44
C ILE A 39 -7.41 -7.46 6.11
N GLU A 40 -8.07 -7.96 7.14
CA GLU A 40 -9.38 -8.59 7.04
C GLU A 40 -10.48 -7.55 7.34
N ILE A 41 -11.41 -7.40 6.41
CA ILE A 41 -12.55 -6.48 6.52
C ILE A 41 -13.84 -7.31 6.57
N PRO A 42 -14.60 -7.26 7.67
CA PRO A 42 -15.86 -8.00 7.79
C PRO A 42 -16.95 -7.52 6.84
N GLY A 43 -17.88 -8.42 6.51
CA GLY A 43 -19.10 -8.08 5.78
C GLY A 43 -19.93 -6.98 6.46
N GLY A 44 -20.66 -6.20 5.66
CA GLY A 44 -21.40 -5.03 6.10
C GLY A 44 -20.55 -3.78 6.35
N THR A 45 -19.23 -3.88 6.24
CA THR A 45 -18.31 -2.76 6.49
C THR A 45 -17.95 -2.02 5.21
N ASN A 46 -17.84 -0.69 5.30
CA ASN A 46 -17.29 0.11 4.21
C ASN A 46 -15.76 -0.07 4.15
N ILE A 47 -15.27 -0.64 3.04
CA ILE A 47 -13.87 -0.97 2.79
C ILE A 47 -13.02 0.30 2.81
N THR A 48 -13.36 1.30 2.00
CA THR A 48 -12.64 2.57 1.88
C THR A 48 -12.48 3.25 3.23
N LYS A 49 -13.56 3.32 4.02
CA LYS A 49 -13.53 3.91 5.37
C LYS A 49 -12.61 3.13 6.31
N SER A 50 -12.66 1.80 6.27
CA SER A 50 -11.83 0.92 7.11
C SER A 50 -10.34 1.10 6.81
N LEU A 51 -9.97 1.19 5.53
CA LEU A 51 -8.60 1.43 5.08
C LEU A 51 -8.08 2.80 5.53
N ILE A 52 -8.87 3.86 5.38
CA ILE A 52 -8.50 5.21 5.87
C ILE A 52 -8.32 5.22 7.39
N GLN A 53 -9.22 4.58 8.13
CA GLN A 53 -9.12 4.48 9.59
C GLN A 53 -7.88 3.69 10.02
N PHE A 54 -7.55 2.63 9.29
CA PHE A 54 -6.31 1.89 9.50
C PHE A 54 -5.07 2.77 9.29
N ALA A 55 -5.02 3.49 8.16
CA ALA A 55 -3.93 4.41 7.86
C ALA A 55 -3.77 5.52 8.92
N ARG A 56 -4.88 6.13 9.33
CA ARG A 56 -4.89 7.17 10.38
C ARG A 56 -4.34 6.66 11.71
N ARG A 57 -4.73 5.46 12.15
CA ARG A 57 -4.23 4.87 13.41
C ARG A 57 -2.74 4.57 13.38
N LYS A 58 -2.17 4.35 12.20
CA LYS A 58 -0.75 4.03 12.00
C LYS A 58 0.08 5.25 11.60
N GLU A 59 -0.55 6.38 11.31
CA GLU A 59 0.08 7.61 10.80
C GLU A 59 1.00 7.34 9.59
N ARG A 60 0.56 6.44 8.71
CA ARG A 60 1.30 5.99 7.52
C ARG A 60 0.40 6.05 6.30
N GLY A 61 1.02 6.15 5.13
CA GLY A 61 0.31 5.95 3.87
C GLY A 61 0.50 4.54 3.32
N TYR A 62 -0.46 4.13 2.50
CA TYR A 62 -0.56 2.78 1.98
C TYR A 62 -0.94 2.77 0.50
N CYS A 63 -0.44 1.78 -0.23
CA CYS A 63 -0.92 1.40 -1.56
C CYS A 63 -1.61 0.04 -1.47
N VAL A 64 -2.69 -0.15 -2.22
CA VAL A 64 -3.35 -1.45 -2.35
C VAL A 64 -2.57 -2.30 -3.34
N LEU A 65 -2.07 -3.44 -2.88
CA LEU A 65 -1.37 -4.42 -3.72
C LEU A 65 -2.36 -5.43 -4.32
N SER A 66 -3.36 -5.83 -3.53
CA SER A 66 -4.48 -6.64 -3.99
C SER A 66 -5.66 -6.55 -3.03
N ALA A 67 -6.85 -6.91 -3.52
CA ALA A 67 -7.99 -7.18 -2.68
C ALA A 67 -8.83 -8.31 -3.27
N THR A 68 -9.37 -9.15 -2.40
CA THR A 68 -10.24 -10.27 -2.78
C THR A 68 -11.44 -10.35 -1.85
N GLY A 69 -12.59 -10.70 -2.41
CA GLY A 69 -13.85 -10.84 -1.68
C GLY A 69 -15.02 -10.24 -2.45
N ASN A 70 -16.18 -10.25 -1.82
CA ASN A 70 -17.43 -9.80 -2.43
C ASN A 70 -17.91 -8.50 -1.78
N ILE A 71 -18.56 -7.65 -2.57
CA ILE A 71 -19.22 -6.43 -2.12
C ILE A 71 -20.73 -6.51 -2.37
N ARG A 72 -21.50 -5.68 -1.67
CA ARG A 72 -22.95 -5.54 -1.81
C ARG A 72 -23.37 -4.32 -2.62
N ASN A 73 -22.59 -3.24 -2.53
CA ASN A 73 -22.79 -2.06 -3.35
C ASN A 73 -21.49 -1.25 -3.48
N ALA A 74 -21.41 -0.48 -4.56
CA ALA A 74 -20.34 0.45 -4.84
C ALA A 74 -20.89 1.74 -5.45
N THR A 75 -20.34 2.88 -5.06
CA THR A 75 -20.58 4.16 -5.76
C THR A 75 -19.32 4.57 -6.51
N LEU A 76 -19.41 4.55 -7.84
CA LEU A 76 -18.30 4.69 -8.76
C LEU A 76 -18.46 5.94 -9.62
N GLN A 77 -17.38 6.66 -9.88
CA GLN A 77 -17.28 7.63 -10.95
C GLN A 77 -16.66 6.96 -12.17
N GLN A 78 -17.38 6.96 -13.29
CA GLN A 78 -16.98 6.23 -14.49
C GLN A 78 -16.05 7.10 -15.35
N SER A 79 -14.85 6.61 -15.66
CA SER A 79 -13.83 7.39 -16.37
C SER A 79 -14.23 7.80 -17.80
N LEU A 80 -15.23 7.14 -18.38
CA LEU A 80 -15.70 7.39 -19.76
C LEU A 80 -16.49 8.69 -19.89
N ILE A 81 -17.10 9.17 -18.80
CA ILE A 81 -17.94 10.37 -18.82
C ILE A 81 -17.62 11.19 -17.55
N PRO A 82 -16.99 12.37 -17.69
CA PRO A 82 -16.72 13.27 -16.59
C PRO A 82 -17.98 13.49 -15.74
N ASP A 83 -17.81 13.57 -14.42
CA ASP A 83 -18.86 13.83 -13.43
C ASP A 83 -20.03 12.84 -13.38
N THR A 84 -19.96 11.74 -14.11
CA THR A 84 -20.98 10.68 -14.03
C THR A 84 -20.70 9.74 -12.87
N VAL A 85 -21.56 9.81 -11.86
CA VAL A 85 -21.55 8.91 -10.70
C VAL A 85 -22.64 7.85 -10.86
N MET A 86 -22.24 6.59 -10.74
CA MET A 86 -23.11 5.42 -10.79
C MET A 86 -23.08 4.72 -9.44
N THR A 87 -24.24 4.28 -8.96
CA THR A 87 -24.31 3.30 -7.85
C THR A 87 -24.66 1.94 -8.42
N VAL A 88 -23.83 0.95 -8.09
CA VAL A 88 -24.04 -0.44 -8.47
C VAL A 88 -24.46 -1.20 -7.21
N GLU A 89 -25.55 -1.95 -7.30
CA GLU A 89 -26.11 -2.74 -6.20
C GLU A 89 -26.17 -4.22 -6.58
N GLY A 90 -26.04 -5.07 -5.57
CA GLY A 90 -26.05 -6.52 -5.71
C GLY A 90 -24.72 -7.14 -5.27
N GLU A 91 -24.73 -8.46 -5.12
CA GLU A 91 -23.51 -9.17 -4.77
C GLU A 91 -22.56 -9.23 -5.98
N MET A 92 -21.38 -8.63 -5.83
CA MET A 92 -20.37 -8.53 -6.87
C MET A 92 -19.01 -8.97 -6.34
N GLN A 93 -18.22 -9.64 -7.17
CA GLN A 93 -16.87 -10.05 -6.84
C GLN A 93 -15.88 -8.93 -7.16
N ILE A 94 -14.97 -8.64 -6.23
CA ILE A 94 -13.82 -7.78 -6.50
C ILE A 94 -12.87 -8.52 -7.43
N LEU A 95 -12.66 -7.98 -8.63
CA LEU A 95 -11.64 -8.47 -9.57
C LEU A 95 -10.30 -7.76 -9.33
N SER A 96 -10.36 -6.45 -9.09
CA SER A 96 -9.21 -5.66 -8.70
C SER A 96 -9.65 -4.46 -7.86
N LEU A 97 -8.82 -4.12 -6.87
CA LEU A 97 -8.85 -2.86 -6.14
C LEU A 97 -7.45 -2.30 -6.20
N SER A 98 -7.30 -1.08 -6.68
CA SER A 98 -6.01 -0.41 -6.81
C SER A 98 -6.12 1.02 -6.29
N GLY A 99 -4.96 1.59 -5.94
CA GLY A 99 -4.88 2.97 -5.50
C GLY A 99 -4.08 3.15 -4.22
N SER A 100 -4.08 4.37 -3.72
CA SER A 100 -3.30 4.75 -2.54
C SER A 100 -4.04 5.76 -1.67
N PHE A 101 -3.65 5.83 -0.40
CA PHE A 101 -4.24 6.73 0.56
C PHE A 101 -3.21 7.12 1.63
N LEU A 102 -3.24 8.40 2.02
CA LEU A 102 -2.34 8.99 3.01
C LEU A 102 -3.12 9.32 4.28
N ALA A 103 -2.47 9.16 5.44
CA ALA A 103 -3.03 9.67 6.68
C ALA A 103 -3.08 11.21 6.62
N GLY A 104 -4.28 11.79 6.61
CA GLY A 104 -4.51 13.21 6.87
C GLY A 104 -4.30 14.21 5.72
N ALA A 105 -3.70 13.81 4.60
CA ALA A 105 -3.31 14.76 3.54
C ALA A 105 -4.30 14.84 2.36
N THR A 106 -4.89 13.72 1.94
CA THR A 106 -5.69 13.65 0.71
C THR A 106 -6.85 12.67 0.85
N PRO A 107 -7.98 12.91 0.16
CA PRO A 107 -8.98 11.87 -0.05
C PRO A 107 -8.33 10.61 -0.64
N PRO A 108 -8.79 9.41 -0.27
CA PRO A 108 -8.28 8.18 -0.85
C PRO A 108 -8.52 8.20 -2.37
N ASP A 109 -7.50 7.79 -3.13
CA ASP A 109 -7.64 7.60 -4.57
C ASP A 109 -7.67 6.10 -4.83
N LEU A 110 -8.87 5.53 -4.84
CA LEU A 110 -9.11 4.11 -5.05
C LEU A 110 -9.95 3.90 -6.30
N SER A 111 -9.60 2.88 -7.07
CA SER A 111 -10.36 2.39 -8.22
C SER A 111 -10.62 0.90 -8.08
N VAL A 112 -11.78 0.46 -8.56
CA VAL A 112 -12.21 -0.94 -8.42
C VAL A 112 -12.80 -1.46 -9.72
N HIS A 113 -12.58 -2.74 -10.00
CA HIS A 113 -13.28 -3.49 -11.04
C HIS A 113 -14.04 -4.65 -10.39
N LEU A 114 -15.30 -4.80 -10.79
CA LEU A 114 -16.27 -5.65 -10.15
C LEU A 114 -16.93 -6.56 -11.20
N ALA A 115 -17.02 -7.85 -10.90
CA ALA A 115 -17.84 -8.79 -11.67
C ALA A 115 -19.23 -8.92 -11.03
N GLY A 116 -20.26 -8.63 -11.81
CA GLY A 116 -21.65 -8.91 -11.43
C GLY A 116 -22.12 -10.27 -11.95
N GLY A 117 -23.33 -10.68 -11.54
CA GLY A 117 -23.98 -11.86 -12.10
C GLY A 117 -24.23 -11.68 -13.61
N LYS A 118 -24.01 -12.73 -14.42
CA LYS A 118 -24.11 -12.75 -15.90
C LYS A 118 -22.87 -12.28 -16.69
N GLY A 119 -21.69 -12.30 -16.08
CA GLY A 119 -20.43 -12.04 -16.79
C GLY A 119 -20.15 -10.57 -17.12
N GLN A 120 -20.95 -9.67 -16.55
CA GLN A 120 -20.76 -8.22 -16.67
C GLN A 120 -19.61 -7.75 -15.77
N VAL A 121 -18.83 -6.81 -16.26
CA VAL A 121 -17.77 -6.14 -15.49
C VAL A 121 -18.05 -4.64 -15.46
N VAL A 122 -18.01 -4.05 -14.27
CA VAL A 122 -18.14 -2.61 -14.06
C VAL A 122 -16.94 -2.12 -13.26
N GLY A 123 -16.42 -0.95 -13.59
CA GLY A 123 -15.28 -0.39 -12.87
C GLY A 123 -15.22 1.13 -12.94
N GLY A 124 -14.43 1.71 -12.04
CA GLY A 124 -14.26 3.15 -11.94
C GLY A 124 -13.64 3.58 -10.62
N LYS A 125 -13.52 4.89 -10.45
CA LYS A 125 -13.03 5.50 -9.21
C LYS A 125 -14.09 5.36 -8.12
N VAL A 126 -13.68 4.94 -6.92
CA VAL A 126 -14.57 4.84 -5.76
C VAL A 126 -14.79 6.23 -5.17
N VAL A 127 -15.98 6.79 -5.35
CA VAL A 127 -16.33 8.14 -4.87
C VAL A 127 -17.36 8.13 -3.74
N GLY A 128 -17.86 6.96 -3.36
CA GLY A 128 -18.79 6.78 -2.25
C GLY A 128 -18.62 5.43 -1.56
N PRO A 129 -19.69 4.87 -0.98
CA PRO A 129 -19.61 3.59 -0.27
C PRO A 129 -19.11 2.45 -1.14
N LEU A 130 -18.23 1.63 -0.59
CA LEU A 130 -17.81 0.33 -1.12
C LEU A 130 -17.98 -0.69 0.01
N VAL A 131 -19.14 -1.34 0.07
CA VAL A 131 -19.55 -2.13 1.25
C VAL A 131 -19.34 -3.62 0.99
N ALA A 132 -18.59 -4.27 1.87
CA ALA A 132 -18.34 -5.70 1.80
C ALA A 132 -19.64 -6.52 1.99
N SER A 133 -19.87 -7.56 1.19
CA SER A 133 -20.96 -8.53 1.38
C SER A 133 -20.54 -9.65 2.34
N GLY A 134 -19.29 -10.10 2.22
CA GLY A 134 -18.64 -11.05 3.12
C GLY A 134 -17.27 -10.55 3.56
N THR A 135 -16.43 -11.44 4.09
CA THR A 135 -15.04 -11.08 4.42
C THR A 135 -14.27 -10.67 3.17
N VAL A 136 -13.63 -9.51 3.23
CA VAL A 136 -12.74 -8.99 2.19
C VAL A 136 -11.33 -8.93 2.73
N ILE A 137 -10.39 -9.54 2.01
CA ILE A 137 -8.96 -9.51 2.34
C ILE A 137 -8.30 -8.45 1.46
N VAL A 138 -7.58 -7.52 2.08
CA VAL A 138 -6.81 -6.48 1.39
C VAL A 138 -5.35 -6.61 1.77
N ILE A 139 -4.48 -6.67 0.77
CA ILE A 139 -3.03 -6.61 0.97
C ILE A 139 -2.57 -5.19 0.67
N LEU A 140 -1.90 -4.57 1.63
CA LEU A 140 -1.39 -3.20 1.55
C LEU A 140 0.14 -3.19 1.60
N GLY A 141 0.76 -2.28 0.84
CA GLY A 141 2.15 -1.88 1.03
C GLY A 141 2.22 -0.54 1.76
N ALA A 142 2.92 -0.50 2.89
CA ALA A 142 3.09 0.72 3.68
C ALA A 142 4.32 1.50 3.23
N PHE A 143 4.24 2.83 3.27
CA PHE A 143 5.38 3.72 3.04
C PHE A 143 5.51 4.73 4.18
N CYS A 144 6.74 4.89 4.68
CA CYS A 144 7.03 5.66 5.89
C CYS A 144 7.27 7.15 5.61
N SER A 145 7.66 7.51 4.39
CA SER A 145 7.95 8.88 3.95
C SER A 145 7.36 9.10 2.55
N ALA A 146 6.10 9.48 2.48
CA ALA A 146 5.45 9.86 1.22
C ALA A 146 5.65 11.36 0.99
N ALA A 147 6.29 11.73 -0.12
CA ALA A 147 6.24 13.09 -0.61
C ALA A 147 5.08 13.21 -1.62
N PHE A 148 4.25 14.24 -1.48
CA PHE A 148 3.27 14.60 -2.49
C PHE A 148 3.83 15.76 -3.30
N GLU A 149 4.21 15.48 -4.54
CA GLU A 149 4.74 16.46 -5.47
C GLU A 149 3.71 16.70 -6.57
N ARG A 150 3.27 17.95 -6.71
CA ARG A 150 2.52 18.37 -7.89
C ARG A 150 3.53 18.75 -8.96
N LEU A 151 3.47 18.06 -10.09
CA LEU A 151 4.26 18.44 -11.24
C LEU A 151 3.74 19.78 -11.77
N PRO A 152 4.62 20.70 -12.19
CA PRO A 152 4.20 21.95 -12.80
C PRO A 152 3.43 21.66 -14.09
N ILE A 153 2.29 22.32 -14.26
CA ILE A 153 1.51 22.29 -15.50
C ILE A 153 1.95 23.51 -16.31
N GLU A 154 2.47 23.30 -17.51
CA GLU A 154 2.80 24.41 -18.41
C GLU A 154 1.53 25.20 -18.73
N GLY A 155 1.44 26.44 -18.23
CA GLY A 155 0.31 27.35 -18.46
C GLY A 155 -0.45 27.82 -17.21
N GLU A 156 -0.13 27.32 -16.01
CA GLU A 156 -0.62 27.91 -14.75
C GLU A 156 0.42 28.95 -14.27
N GLU A 157 0.33 30.18 -14.78
CA GLU A 157 1.04 31.31 -14.17
C GLU A 157 0.57 31.44 -12.72
N GLU A 158 1.53 31.43 -11.79
CA GLU A 158 1.29 31.73 -10.38
C GLU A 158 0.57 33.08 -10.26
N VAL A 159 -0.73 33.04 -9.95
CA VAL A 159 -1.40 34.18 -9.34
C VAL A 159 -0.83 34.31 -7.93
N SER A 160 0.36 34.88 -7.83
CA SER A 160 0.88 35.42 -6.60
C SER A 160 -0.16 36.41 -6.08
N SER A 161 -0.77 36.07 -4.96
CA SER A 161 -1.65 36.98 -4.23
C SER A 161 -0.76 38.09 -3.70
N SER A 162 -0.71 39.21 -4.43
CA SER A 162 -0.25 40.48 -3.93
C SER A 162 -1.12 40.86 -2.74
N ASN A 163 -0.59 40.66 -1.54
CA ASN A 163 -1.18 41.17 -0.32
C ASN A 163 -1.13 42.71 -0.40
N PRO A 164 -2.26 43.45 -0.39
CA PRO A 164 -2.21 44.88 -0.19
C PRO A 164 -1.91 45.13 1.30
N LEU A 165 -0.72 45.65 1.57
CA LEU A 165 -0.38 46.30 2.83
C LEU A 165 -1.40 47.42 3.12
N TYR A 166 -2.26 47.22 4.11
CA TYR A 166 -2.96 48.33 4.77
C TYR A 166 -2.14 48.81 5.97
N HIS A 167 -1.96 50.13 6.00
CA HIS A 167 -1.29 50.95 7.00
C HIS A 167 -1.74 50.74 8.45
N ALA A 168 -0.80 50.92 9.38
CA ALA A 168 -0.94 51.81 10.53
C ALA A 168 0.35 52.61 10.70
#